data_AF-A0AAD7AMI1-F1
#
_entry.id   AF-A0AAD7AMI1-F1
#
_cell.length_a   1.000
_cell.length_b   1.000
_cell.length_c   1.000
_cell.angle_alpha   90.00
_cell.angle_beta   90.00
_cell.angle_gamma   90.00
#
_symmetry.space_group_name_H-M   'P 1'
#
loop_
_entity.id
_entity.type
_entity.pdbx_description
1 polymer ?
#
loop_
_entity_poly.entity_id
_entity_poly.type
_entity_poly.pdbx_seq_one_letter_code
_entity_poly.pdbx_strand_id
1 'polypeptide(L)'
;MINLPSLLASEKLQANKANYPTFKVLIEEHAASKGLSGYLDGSITKPGIITVPPGTASTDVPTPVFSTTPSRDEWTYRDSVLKSLIVTNVTDPIGLGLKRDGTAKECWDSVTT
;
A
#
# COMPACT_ATOMS: atom_id res chain seq x y z
N MET A 1 -1.49 -4.27 14.57
CA MET A 1 -1.65 -4.94 13.26
C MET A 1 -2.71 -4.20 12.47
N ILE A 2 -2.45 -3.82 11.22
CA ILE A 2 -3.46 -3.17 10.35
C ILE A 2 -4.41 -4.25 9.82
N ASN A 3 -5.70 -4.18 10.16
CA ASN A 3 -6.71 -5.06 9.58
C ASN A 3 -7.01 -4.65 8.13
N LEU A 4 -6.96 -5.57 7.18
CA LEU A 4 -7.24 -5.31 5.77
C LEU A 4 -8.70 -5.68 5.43
N PRO A 5 -9.52 -4.71 4.99
CA PRO A 5 -10.85 -5.02 4.51
C PRO A 5 -10.76 -5.81 3.20
N SER A 6 -11.63 -6.81 3.07
CA SER A 6 -11.92 -7.44 1.78
C SER A 6 -13.20 -6.83 1.25
N LEU A 7 -13.16 -6.38 -0.01
CA LEU A 7 -14.34 -5.97 -0.74
C LEU A 7 -15.24 -7.18 -1.02
N LEU A 8 -16.53 -6.91 -1.24
CA LEU A 8 -17.46 -7.89 -1.75
C LEU A 8 -17.00 -8.37 -3.14
N ALA A 9 -17.38 -9.57 -3.54
CA ALA A 9 -16.98 -10.12 -4.84
C ALA A 9 -17.39 -9.22 -6.02
N SER A 10 -18.52 -8.52 -5.93
CA SER A 10 -19.00 -7.55 -6.92
C SER A 10 -18.19 -6.25 -6.97
N GLU A 11 -17.48 -5.91 -5.89
CA GLU A 11 -16.71 -4.68 -5.71
C GLU A 11 -15.23 -4.87 -6.06
N LYS A 12 -14.71 -6.10 -5.99
CA LYS A 12 -13.38 -6.45 -6.47
C LYS A 12 -13.25 -6.13 -7.96
N LEU A 13 -12.07 -5.70 -8.39
CA LEU A 13 -11.84 -5.39 -9.81
C LEU A 13 -12.09 -6.63 -10.66
N GLN A 14 -13.03 -6.50 -11.59
CA GLN A 14 -13.39 -7.56 -12.52
C GLN A 14 -12.41 -7.61 -13.70
N ALA A 15 -12.31 -8.76 -14.35
CA ALA A 15 -11.39 -8.95 -15.48
C ALA A 15 -11.67 -8.00 -16.66
N ASN A 16 -12.91 -7.58 -16.87
CA ASN A 16 -13.29 -6.60 -17.89
C ASN A 16 -13.07 -5.14 -17.45
N LYS A 17 -12.59 -4.90 -16.22
CA LYS A 17 -12.42 -3.59 -15.58
C LYS A 17 -13.69 -2.71 -15.57
N ALA A 18 -14.89 -3.27 -15.77
CA ALA A 18 -16.13 -2.50 -15.89
C ALA A 18 -16.50 -1.75 -14.60
N ASN A 19 -16.12 -2.29 -13.44
CA ASN A 19 -16.36 -1.69 -12.14
C ASN A 19 -15.15 -0.88 -11.60
N TYR A 20 -14.19 -0.54 -12.46
CA TYR A 20 -12.97 0.16 -12.05
C TYR A 20 -13.23 1.45 -11.24
N PRO A 21 -14.15 2.36 -11.63
CA PRO A 21 -14.40 3.58 -10.85
C PRO A 21 -14.84 3.30 -9.41
N THR A 22 -15.72 2.31 -9.21
CA THR A 22 -16.18 1.88 -7.88
C THR A 22 -15.04 1.24 -7.08
N PHE A 23 -14.32 0.31 -7.69
CA PHE A 23 -13.14 -0.32 -7.10
C PHE A 23 -12.13 0.75 -6.64
N LYS A 24 -11.88 1.75 -7.50
CA LYS A 24 -10.91 2.83 -7.24
C LYS A 24 -11.25 3.58 -5.96
N VAL A 25 -12.49 4.07 -5.85
CA VAL A 25 -12.98 4.80 -4.68
C VAL A 25 -12.84 3.95 -3.42
N LEU A 26 -13.22 2.67 -3.47
CA LEU A 26 -13.18 1.80 -2.29
C LEU A 26 -11.75 1.55 -1.80
N ILE A 27 -10.77 1.36 -2.69
CA ILE A 27 -9.37 1.23 -2.31
C ILE A 27 -8.83 2.54 -1.72
N GLU A 28 -9.16 3.69 -2.32
CA GLU A 28 -8.75 5.01 -1.83
C GLU A 28 -9.29 5.28 -0.42
N GLU A 29 -10.57 5.01 -0.16
CA GLU A 29 -11.20 5.16 1.16
C GLU A 29 -10.61 4.19 2.20
N HIS A 30 -10.36 2.95 1.81
CA HIS A 30 -9.73 1.97 2.69
C HIS A 30 -8.29 2.34 3.04
N ALA A 31 -7.53 2.91 2.09
CA ALA A 31 -6.19 3.43 2.37
C ALA A 31 -6.26 4.66 3.30
N ALA A 32 -7.18 5.59 3.03
CA ALA A 32 -7.37 6.81 3.83
C ALA A 32 -7.72 6.50 5.28
N SER A 33 -8.67 5.59 5.52
CA SER A 33 -9.07 5.16 6.86
C SER A 33 -7.95 4.54 7.71
N LYS A 34 -6.81 4.20 7.09
CA LYS A 34 -5.65 3.55 7.71
C LYS A 34 -4.39 4.41 7.69
N GLY A 35 -4.45 5.64 7.17
CA GLY A 35 -3.28 6.49 7.00
C GLY A 35 -2.30 6.00 5.92
N LEU A 36 -2.79 5.21 4.94
CA LEU A 36 -1.96 4.61 3.90
C LEU A 36 -2.00 5.39 2.57
N SER A 37 -2.80 6.45 2.44
CA SER A 37 -2.96 7.20 1.18
C SER A 37 -1.62 7.68 0.60
N GLY A 38 -0.68 8.09 1.46
CA GLY A 38 0.63 8.56 0.99
C GLY A 38 1.52 7.48 0.35
N TYR A 39 1.21 6.20 0.58
CA TYR A 39 1.87 5.07 -0.12
C TYR A 39 1.21 4.78 -1.47
N LEU A 40 -0.07 5.14 -1.61
CA LEU A 40 -0.85 4.99 -2.85
C LEU A 40 -0.41 6.04 -3.88
N ASP A 41 -0.27 7.29 -3.46
CA ASP A 41 0.16 8.41 -4.31
C ASP A 41 1.70 8.57 -4.40
N GLY A 42 2.44 7.99 -3.44
CA GLY A 42 3.90 8.02 -3.37
C GLY A 42 4.49 9.22 -2.62
N SER A 43 3.67 10.02 -1.94
CA SER A 43 4.12 11.14 -1.10
C SER A 43 4.90 10.68 0.14
N ILE A 44 4.67 9.47 0.65
CA ILE A 44 5.47 8.86 1.73
C ILE A 44 6.58 8.01 1.10
N THR A 45 7.76 8.60 0.97
CA THR A 45 8.93 7.93 0.37
C THR A 45 9.66 7.04 1.36
N LYS A 46 10.27 5.96 0.87
CA LYS A 46 11.09 5.07 1.70
C LYS A 46 12.27 5.82 2.32
N PRO A 47 12.42 5.81 3.66
CA PRO A 47 13.58 6.41 4.31
C PRO A 47 14.91 5.82 3.80
N GLY A 48 15.89 6.71 3.64
CA GLY A 48 17.27 6.33 3.35
C GLY A 48 17.88 5.46 4.45
N ILE A 49 18.94 4.74 4.13
CA ILE A 49 19.70 3.99 5.14
C ILE A 49 20.52 5.01 5.93
N ILE A 50 20.19 5.21 7.21
CA ILE A 50 21.06 5.97 8.11
C ILE A 50 22.14 5.02 8.61
N THR A 51 23.38 5.23 8.18
CA THR A 51 24.54 4.51 8.74
C THR A 51 24.88 5.16 10.07
N VAL A 52 24.36 4.60 11.17
CA VAL A 52 24.67 5.11 12.51
C VAL A 52 26.02 4.54 12.96
N PRO A 53 26.93 5.33 13.53
CA PRO A 53 28.20 4.82 14.07
C PRO A 53 27.98 3.68 15.08
N PRO A 54 28.90 2.70 15.17
CA PRO A 54 28.79 1.62 16.15
C PRO A 54 28.80 2.21 17.58
N GLY A 55 27.75 1.94 18.36
CA GLY A 55 27.68 2.31 19.79
C GLY A 55 26.53 3.23 20.20
N THR A 56 25.83 3.85 19.25
CA THR A 56 24.56 4.55 19.53
C THR A 56 23.40 3.57 19.43
N ALA A 57 22.77 3.27 20.56
CA ALA A 57 21.49 2.57 20.58
C ALA A 57 20.43 3.49 19.95
N SER A 58 19.99 3.18 18.74
CA SER A 58 18.79 3.79 18.17
C SER A 58 17.59 3.25 18.94
N THR A 59 17.00 4.07 19.80
CA THR A 59 15.68 3.76 20.35
C THR A 59 14.68 3.99 19.22
N ASP A 60 14.36 2.95 18.45
CA ASP A 60 13.29 3.02 17.45
C ASP A 60 11.96 3.20 18.19
N VAL A 61 11.58 4.46 18.39
CA VAL A 61 10.27 4.82 18.91
C VAL A 61 9.27 4.56 17.78
N PRO A 62 8.28 3.67 17.98
CA PRO A 62 7.27 3.39 16.97
C PRO A 62 6.57 4.68 16.54
N THR A 63 6.48 4.92 15.24
CA THR A 63 5.74 6.07 14.73
C THR A 63 4.25 5.75 14.68
N PRO A 64 3.38 6.75 14.88
CA PRO A 64 1.95 6.57 14.66
C PRO A 64 1.65 6.07 13.24
N VAL A 65 0.59 5.29 13.08
CA VAL A 65 0.16 4.72 11.78
C VAL A 65 -0.12 5.77 10.70
N PHE A 66 -0.51 6.97 11.12
CA PHE A 66 -0.75 8.13 10.26
C PHE A 66 0.50 9.00 10.02
N SER A 67 1.66 8.61 10.54
CA SER A 67 2.92 9.33 10.32
C SER A 67 3.29 9.32 8.83
N THR A 68 3.68 10.49 8.33
CA THR A 68 4.25 10.68 6.98
C THR A 68 5.76 10.46 6.95
N THR A 69 6.40 10.30 8.11
CA THR A 69 7.84 10.05 8.27
C THR A 69 8.06 8.77 9.10
N PRO A 70 7.68 7.59 8.57
CA PRO A 70 7.89 6.31 9.25
C PRO A 70 9.38 5.95 9.33
N SER A 71 9.74 4.99 10.18
CA SER A 71 11.03 4.30 10.05
C SER A 71 11.07 3.48 8.75
N ARG A 72 12.25 3.00 8.35
CA ARG A 72 12.40 2.20 7.14
C ARG A 72 11.64 0.88 7.19
N ASP A 73 11.61 0.25 8.35
CA ASP A 73 10.91 -1.02 8.58
C ASP A 73 9.40 -0.80 8.62
N GLU A 74 8.96 0.27 9.28
CA GLU A 74 7.56 0.68 9.29
C GLU A 74 7.06 1.02 7.89
N TRP A 75 7.85 1.75 7.11
CA TRP A 75 7.55 2.04 5.70
C TRP A 75 7.36 0.76 4.90
N THR A 76 8.29 -0.19 5.04
CA THR A 76 8.25 -1.47 4.30
C THR A 76 7.04 -2.30 4.69
N TYR A 77 6.70 -2.35 5.98
CA TYR A 77 5.50 -3.00 6.47
C TYR A 77 4.23 -2.35 5.90
N ARG A 78 4.08 -1.03 6.01
CA ARG A 78 2.88 -0.29 5.57
C ARG A 78 2.69 -0.34 4.05
N ASP A 79 3.77 -0.23 3.28
CA ASP A 79 3.76 -0.42 1.82
C ASP A 79 3.29 -1.84 1.46
N SER A 80 3.82 -2.88 2.12
CA SER A 80 3.40 -4.27 1.88
C SER A 80 1.92 -4.52 2.21
N VAL A 81 1.40 -3.86 3.26
CA VAL A 81 0.00 -3.93 3.67
C VAL A 81 -0.90 -3.30 2.60
N LEU A 82 -0.56 -2.12 2.09
CA LEU A 82 -1.33 -1.48 1.02
C LEU A 82 -1.27 -2.28 -0.28
N LYS A 83 -0.09 -2.80 -0.65
CA LYS A 83 0.04 -3.67 -1.82
C LYS A 83 -0.83 -4.92 -1.70
N SER A 84 -0.89 -5.54 -0.51
CA SER A 84 -1.78 -6.67 -0.23
C SER A 84 -3.26 -6.29 -0.38
N LEU A 85 -3.67 -5.11 0.11
CA LEU A 85 -5.03 -4.59 -0.08
C LEU A 85 -5.41 -4.50 -1.55
N ILE A 86 -4.51 -3.99 -2.40
CA ILE A 86 -4.75 -3.88 -3.85
C ILE A 86 -4.88 -5.29 -4.45
N VAL A 87 -3.85 -6.13 -4.29
CA VAL A 87 -3.77 -7.44 -4.95
C VAL A 87 -4.92 -8.38 -4.56
N THR A 88 -5.32 -8.39 -3.29
CA THR A 88 -6.40 -9.28 -2.80
C THR A 88 -7.80 -8.85 -3.20
N ASN A 89 -7.95 -7.62 -3.70
CA ASN A 89 -9.21 -7.07 -4.20
C ASN A 89 -9.27 -6.99 -5.73
N VAL A 90 -8.36 -7.67 -6.42
CA VAL A 90 -8.41 -7.89 -7.87
C VAL A 90 -8.67 -9.37 -8.16
N THR A 91 -9.61 -9.66 -9.07
CA THR A 91 -10.05 -11.04 -9.34
C THR A 91 -8.98 -11.88 -10.04
N ASP A 92 -8.25 -11.28 -10.97
CA ASP A 92 -7.12 -11.90 -11.68
C ASP A 92 -5.93 -10.93 -11.73
N PRO A 93 -5.17 -10.79 -10.63
CA PRO A 93 -4.09 -9.82 -10.58
C PRO A 93 -2.96 -10.14 -11.57
N ILE A 94 -2.80 -11.40 -11.97
CA ILE A 94 -1.75 -11.80 -12.93
C ILE A 94 -2.20 -11.52 -14.36
N GLY A 95 -3.40 -11.96 -14.75
CA GLY A 95 -3.92 -11.73 -16.09
C GLY A 95 -4.22 -10.26 -16.40
N LEU A 96 -4.45 -9.44 -15.36
CA LEU A 96 -4.58 -7.99 -15.48
C LEU A 96 -3.26 -7.23 -15.42
N GLY A 97 -2.11 -7.91 -15.31
CA GLY A 97 -0.79 -7.29 -15.40
C GLY A 97 -0.37 -6.46 -14.19
N LEU A 98 -0.88 -6.76 -12.98
CA LEU A 98 -0.49 -6.01 -11.78
C LEU A 98 1.01 -6.18 -11.48
N LYS A 99 1.69 -5.05 -11.27
CA LYS A 99 3.11 -5.02 -10.86
C LYS A 99 3.26 -5.31 -9.36
N ARG A 100 3.48 -6.58 -9.01
CA ARG A 100 3.52 -7.06 -7.61
C ARG A 100 4.92 -7.07 -6.97
N ASP A 101 5.96 -6.99 -7.78
CA ASP A 101 7.38 -6.98 -7.39
C ASP A 101 7.88 -5.60 -6.93
N GLY A 102 7.12 -4.53 -7.20
CA GLY A 102 7.41 -3.16 -6.80
C GLY A 102 6.75 -2.72 -5.48
N THR A 103 6.66 -1.41 -5.34
CA THR A 103 5.93 -0.68 -4.28
C THR A 103 4.42 -0.79 -4.43
N ALA A 104 3.67 -0.41 -3.39
CA ALA A 104 2.22 -0.29 -3.48
C ALA A 104 1.78 0.71 -4.55
N LYS A 105 2.50 1.83 -4.70
CA LYS A 105 2.27 2.81 -5.76
C LYS A 105 2.42 2.19 -7.15
N GLU A 106 3.51 1.48 -7.39
CA GLU A 106 3.73 0.83 -8.69
C GLU A 106 2.65 -0.22 -9.00
N CYS A 107 2.22 -0.95 -7.97
CA CYS A 107 1.09 -1.87 -8.09
C CYS A 107 -0.21 -1.13 -8.41
N TRP A 108 -0.47 0.00 -7.74
CA TRP A 108 -1.65 0.83 -7.96
C TRP A 108 -1.71 1.43 -9.36
N ASP A 109 -0.60 2.02 -9.82
CA ASP A 109 -0.51 2.64 -11.14
C ASP A 109 -0.76 1.59 -12.26
N SER A 110 -0.31 0.35 -12.06
CA SER A 110 -0.52 -0.76 -13.00
C SER A 110 -1.99 -1.21 -13.14
N VAL A 111 -2.88 -0.84 -12.21
CA VAL A 111 -4.31 -1.17 -12.33
C VAL A 111 -4.95 -0.43 -13.50
N THR A 112 -4.47 0.79 -13.78
CA THR A 112 -5.04 1.72 -14.76
C THR A 112 -4.54 1.53 -16.18
N THR A 113 -3.41 0.82 -16.32
CA THR A 113 -2.76 0.52 -17.60
C THR A 113 -3.41 -0.71 -18.24
#